data_AF-A0A1C3XHI3-F1
#
_entry.id   AF-A0A1C3XHI3-F1
#
_cell.length_a   1.000
_cell.length_b   1.000
_cell.length_c   1.000
_cell.angle_alpha   90.00
_cell.angle_beta   90.00
_cell.angle_gamma   90.00
#
_symmetry.space_group_name_H-M   'P 1'
#
loop_
_entity.id
_entity.type
_entity.pdbx_description
1 polymer ?
#
loop_
_entity_poly.entity_id
_entity_poly.type
_entity_poly.pdbx_seq_one_letter_code
_entity_poly.pdbx_strand_id
1 'polypeptide(L)'
;MLIMHGVRNEVYHAGLQHEAILPSLAVFYFDVVCGFLNGYRPSYFGWSSGQRLPDRSKKYFKGHPSFPGEIEDFGRGCGTLSAACAHNSVTTVATLADHLDEIIQEQDTCIKIVADGVYENQRTTRDQAVVDCQTWPLAFSQEALAFAQKRGFSGNPLQFVEWLGKNYPLKAKRDPIQRWAQRADKLRMEKNPHSALRRYKAFIKETERLREWILEAADACEREIDAAIDRARGK
;
A
#
# COMPACT_ATOMS: atom_id res chain seq x y z
N MET A 1 4.44 -12.86 -10.84
CA MET A 1 5.27 -13.45 -9.78
C MET A 1 6.01 -12.40 -8.95
N LEU A 2 6.84 -11.53 -9.54
CA LEU A 2 7.65 -10.52 -8.82
C LEU A 2 6.86 -9.59 -7.88
N ILE A 3 5.65 -9.17 -8.29
CA ILE A 3 4.80 -8.28 -7.49
C ILE A 3 4.35 -8.95 -6.18
N MET A 4 4.00 -10.24 -6.22
CA MET A 4 3.52 -10.98 -5.04
C MET A 4 4.66 -11.34 -4.08
N HIS A 5 5.85 -11.64 -4.60
CA HIS A 5 7.06 -11.77 -3.78
C HIS A 5 7.43 -10.44 -3.10
N GLY A 6 7.25 -9.30 -3.78
CA GLY A 6 7.41 -7.98 -3.19
C GLY A 6 6.41 -7.69 -2.07
N VAL A 7 5.13 -8.08 -2.23
CA VAL A 7 4.11 -7.94 -1.15
C VAL A 7 4.56 -8.73 0.08
N ARG A 8 4.98 -10.00 -0.11
CA ARG A 8 5.41 -10.85 1.00
C ARG A 8 6.58 -10.25 1.79
N ASN A 9 7.55 -9.62 1.12
CA ASN A 9 8.70 -8.99 1.78
C ASN A 9 8.34 -7.64 2.43
N GLU A 10 7.48 -6.84 1.81
CA GLU A 10 6.98 -5.57 2.38
C GLU A 10 6.10 -5.83 3.62
N VAL A 11 5.27 -6.88 3.61
CA VAL A 11 4.46 -7.35 4.75
C VAL A 11 5.32 -7.72 5.96
N TYR A 12 6.55 -8.22 5.75
CA TYR A 12 7.46 -8.59 6.83
C TYR A 12 8.11 -7.36 7.51
N HIS A 13 8.08 -6.19 6.87
CA HIS A 13 8.71 -4.95 7.37
C HIS A 13 7.74 -3.80 7.68
N ALA A 14 6.49 -3.84 7.19
CA ALA A 14 5.48 -2.78 7.35
C ALA A 14 4.23 -3.25 8.13
N GLY A 15 4.44 -4.01 9.21
CA GLY A 15 3.45 -4.84 9.92
C GLY A 15 2.19 -4.19 10.50
N LEU A 16 1.82 -2.95 10.15
CA LEU A 16 0.58 -2.29 10.57
C LEU A 16 -0.35 -1.88 9.42
N GLN A 17 0.12 -1.74 8.16
CA GLN A 17 -0.72 -1.24 7.05
C GLN A 17 -1.36 -2.32 6.17
N HIS A 18 -1.21 -3.61 6.48
CA HIS A 18 -1.68 -4.68 5.60
C HIS A 18 -2.57 -5.74 6.26
N GLU A 19 -2.81 -5.71 7.58
CA GLU A 19 -3.58 -6.75 8.27
C GLU A 19 -4.96 -6.99 7.64
N ALA A 20 -5.66 -5.92 7.24
CA ALA A 20 -6.99 -6.00 6.64
C ALA A 20 -7.03 -6.78 5.32
N ILE A 21 -5.96 -6.71 4.50
CA ILE A 21 -5.92 -7.35 3.18
C ILE A 21 -5.23 -8.72 3.19
N LEU A 22 -4.46 -9.02 4.24
CA LEU A 22 -3.61 -10.20 4.32
C LEU A 22 -4.37 -11.54 4.14
N PRO A 23 -5.51 -11.79 4.79
CA PRO A 23 -6.23 -13.04 4.62
C PRO A 23 -6.64 -13.28 3.16
N SER A 24 -7.16 -12.24 2.51
CA SER A 24 -7.63 -12.32 1.12
C SER A 24 -6.46 -12.52 0.15
N LEU A 25 -5.34 -11.84 0.38
CA LEU A 25 -4.13 -12.01 -0.42
C LEU A 25 -3.44 -13.35 -0.21
N ALA A 26 -3.48 -13.91 1.01
CA ALA A 26 -2.90 -15.22 1.30
C ALA A 26 -3.62 -16.33 0.52
N VAL A 27 -4.96 -16.32 0.50
CA VAL A 27 -5.77 -17.27 -0.27
C VAL A 27 -5.53 -17.10 -1.77
N PHE A 28 -5.52 -15.86 -2.25
CA PHE A 28 -5.21 -15.57 -3.66
C PHE A 28 -3.81 -16.07 -4.06
N TYR A 29 -2.79 -15.79 -3.24
CA TYR A 29 -1.43 -16.24 -3.50
C TYR A 29 -1.35 -17.77 -3.53
N PHE A 30 -2.01 -18.42 -2.58
CA PHE A 30 -2.04 -19.88 -2.49
C PHE A 30 -2.69 -20.50 -3.74
N ASP A 31 -3.82 -19.97 -4.19
CA ASP A 31 -4.50 -20.41 -5.41
C ASP A 31 -3.62 -20.27 -6.65
N VAL A 32 -2.99 -19.10 -6.83
CA VAL A 32 -2.11 -18.83 -7.98
C VAL A 32 -0.92 -19.78 -8.00
N VAL A 33 -0.28 -20.01 -6.84
CA VAL A 33 0.86 -20.94 -6.75
C VAL A 33 0.41 -22.37 -7.06
N CYS A 34 -0.71 -22.81 -6.48
CA CYS A 34 -1.26 -24.13 -6.75
C CYS A 34 -1.63 -24.31 -8.23
N GLY A 35 -2.25 -23.31 -8.86
CA GLY A 35 -2.56 -23.32 -10.29
C GLY A 35 -1.30 -23.40 -11.16
N PHE A 36 -0.25 -22.63 -10.82
CA PHE A 36 1.02 -22.70 -11.53
C PHE A 36 1.68 -24.08 -11.39
N LEU A 37 1.74 -24.63 -10.18
CA LEU A 37 2.34 -25.93 -9.91
C LEU A 37 1.55 -27.09 -10.52
N ASN A 38 0.23 -26.97 -10.65
CA ASN A 38 -0.60 -27.94 -11.37
C ASN A 38 -0.26 -28.03 -12.86
N GLY A 39 0.09 -26.90 -13.48
CA GLY A 39 0.51 -26.85 -14.89
C GLY A 39 2.00 -27.13 -15.12
N TYR A 40 2.81 -27.22 -14.06
CA TYR A 40 4.26 -27.34 -14.16
C TYR A 40 4.67 -28.77 -14.56
N ARG A 41 5.48 -28.89 -15.61
CA ARG A 41 6.00 -30.17 -16.12
C ARG A 41 7.53 -30.20 -16.06
N PRO A 42 8.13 -30.63 -14.93
CA PRO A 42 9.57 -30.79 -14.85
C PRO A 42 10.10 -31.83 -15.84
N SER A 43 11.29 -31.58 -16.40
CA SER A 43 11.96 -32.51 -17.32
C SER A 43 12.47 -33.78 -16.64
N TYR A 44 12.61 -33.77 -15.32
CA TYR A 44 13.05 -34.90 -14.50
C TYR A 44 12.36 -34.85 -13.14
N PHE A 45 11.94 -36.01 -12.65
CA PHE A 45 11.38 -36.19 -11.31
C PHE A 45 11.97 -37.46 -10.70
N GLY A 46 12.45 -37.35 -9.46
CA GLY A 46 13.11 -38.45 -8.78
C GLY A 46 13.09 -38.27 -7.28
N TRP A 47 13.26 -39.38 -6.57
CA TRP A 47 13.27 -39.45 -5.11
C TRP A 47 14.67 -39.81 -4.63
N SER A 48 15.16 -39.12 -3.60
CA SER A 48 16.39 -39.55 -2.92
C SER A 48 16.08 -40.58 -1.84
N SER A 49 17.05 -41.44 -1.52
CA SER A 49 16.87 -42.58 -0.59
C SER A 49 16.49 -42.19 0.84
N GLY A 50 16.72 -40.94 1.24
CA GLY A 50 16.34 -40.40 2.54
C GLY A 50 15.10 -39.47 2.51
N GLN A 51 14.54 -39.20 1.34
CA GLN A 51 13.45 -38.25 1.20
C GLN A 51 12.15 -38.82 1.75
N ARG A 52 11.58 -38.13 2.74
CA ARG A 52 10.30 -38.50 3.34
C ARG A 52 9.24 -37.45 2.99
N LEU A 53 8.07 -37.93 2.56
CA LEU A 53 6.92 -37.06 2.41
C LEU A 53 6.45 -36.56 3.79
N PRO A 54 6.19 -35.25 3.94
CA PRO A 54 5.48 -34.72 5.10
C PRO A 54 4.14 -35.43 5.31
N ASP A 55 3.74 -35.66 6.56
CA ASP A 55 2.50 -36.42 6.86
C ASP A 55 1.25 -35.83 6.21
N ARG A 56 1.16 -34.48 6.18
CA ARG A 56 0.03 -33.77 5.58
C ARG A 56 -0.08 -33.95 4.06
N SER A 57 1.02 -34.25 3.37
CA SER A 57 1.02 -34.40 1.91
C SER A 57 0.75 -35.83 1.46
N LYS A 58 1.01 -36.85 2.29
CA LYS A 58 0.83 -38.28 1.95
C LYS A 58 -0.51 -38.60 1.29
N LYS A 59 -1.60 -37.95 1.71
CA LYS A 59 -2.95 -38.15 1.11
C LYS A 59 -3.06 -37.77 -0.36
N TYR A 60 -2.12 -37.00 -0.90
CA TYR A 60 -2.07 -36.58 -2.31
C TYR A 60 -1.14 -37.44 -3.17
N PHE A 61 -0.34 -38.32 -2.57
CA PHE A 61 0.65 -39.16 -3.25
C PHE A 61 0.28 -40.63 -3.05
N LYS A 62 0.08 -41.38 -4.15
CA LYS A 62 -0.45 -42.76 -4.11
C LYS A 62 0.61 -43.82 -4.41
N GLY A 63 1.89 -43.46 -4.39
CA GLY A 63 3.00 -44.33 -4.77
C GLY A 63 3.49 -45.27 -3.64
N HIS A 64 4.53 -46.03 -3.96
CA HIS A 64 5.17 -46.98 -3.05
C HIS A 64 6.00 -46.25 -1.98
N PRO A 65 6.23 -46.79 -0.76
CA PRO A 65 7.06 -46.13 0.26
C PRO A 65 8.46 -45.70 -0.20
N SER A 66 9.06 -46.44 -1.14
CA SER A 66 10.37 -46.12 -1.75
C SER A 66 10.28 -45.13 -2.93
N PHE A 67 9.11 -45.01 -3.55
CA PHE A 67 8.81 -44.08 -4.65
C PHE A 67 7.44 -43.45 -4.38
N PRO A 68 7.38 -42.48 -3.44
CA PRO A 68 6.13 -42.04 -2.83
C PRO A 68 5.06 -41.51 -3.79
N GLY A 69 5.44 -41.07 -4.98
CA GLY A 69 4.49 -40.78 -6.05
C GLY A 69 5.16 -40.32 -7.33
N GLU A 70 4.34 -39.92 -8.28
CA GLU A 70 4.74 -39.46 -9.61
C GLU A 70 4.67 -37.94 -9.74
N ILE A 71 5.25 -37.40 -10.81
CA ILE A 71 5.20 -35.98 -11.14
C ILE A 71 3.75 -35.46 -11.27
N GLU A 72 2.83 -36.30 -11.76
CA GLU A 72 1.40 -35.99 -11.88
C GLU A 72 0.70 -35.93 -10.51
N ASP A 73 1.16 -36.68 -9.50
CA ASP A 73 0.61 -36.61 -8.13
C ASP A 73 0.82 -35.21 -7.54
N PHE A 74 1.98 -34.60 -7.84
CA PHE A 74 2.28 -33.25 -7.40
C PHE A 74 1.31 -32.23 -8.02
N GLY A 75 1.09 -32.32 -9.34
CA GLY A 75 0.15 -31.44 -10.04
C GLY A 75 -1.30 -31.63 -9.55
N ARG A 76 -1.77 -32.89 -9.45
CA ARG A 76 -3.10 -33.23 -8.91
C ARG A 76 -3.29 -32.76 -7.47
N GLY A 77 -2.28 -32.92 -6.63
CA GLY A 77 -2.29 -32.43 -5.25
C GLY A 77 -2.46 -30.92 -5.19
N CYS A 78 -1.70 -30.17 -6.01
CA CYS A 78 -1.84 -28.73 -6.14
C CYS A 78 -3.22 -28.33 -6.68
N GLY A 79 -3.75 -29.02 -7.69
CA GLY A 79 -5.12 -28.79 -8.19
C GLY A 79 -6.18 -29.01 -7.11
N THR A 80 -6.03 -30.06 -6.29
CA THR A 80 -6.93 -30.33 -5.16
C THR A 80 -6.86 -29.21 -4.11
N LEU A 81 -5.66 -28.73 -3.80
CA LEU A 81 -5.44 -27.65 -2.85
C LEU A 81 -6.00 -26.30 -3.34
N SER A 82 -5.81 -25.98 -4.62
CA SER A 82 -6.42 -24.79 -5.26
C SER A 82 -7.95 -24.85 -5.16
N ALA A 83 -8.56 -25.98 -5.52
CA ALA A 83 -10.01 -26.15 -5.38
C ALA A 83 -10.47 -26.02 -3.91
N ALA A 84 -9.72 -26.61 -2.97
CA ALA A 84 -10.06 -26.61 -1.56
C ALA A 84 -9.90 -25.25 -0.88
N CYS A 85 -9.01 -24.38 -1.38
CA CYS A 85 -8.85 -23.04 -0.82
C CYS A 85 -9.99 -22.08 -1.19
N ALA A 86 -10.83 -22.47 -2.16
CA ALA A 86 -12.03 -21.76 -2.57
C ALA A 86 -11.81 -20.26 -2.79
N HIS A 87 -10.71 -19.90 -3.46
CA HIS A 87 -10.39 -18.50 -3.75
C HIS A 87 -11.53 -17.82 -4.49
N ASN A 88 -11.98 -16.68 -3.97
CA ASN A 88 -13.00 -15.86 -4.58
C ASN A 88 -12.35 -14.56 -5.07
N SER A 89 -12.26 -14.41 -6.39
CA SER A 89 -11.69 -13.23 -7.04
C SER A 89 -12.45 -11.95 -6.70
N VAL A 90 -13.79 -12.01 -6.60
CA VAL A 90 -14.64 -10.87 -6.24
C VAL A 90 -14.31 -10.39 -4.83
N THR A 91 -14.16 -11.32 -3.89
CA THR A 91 -13.77 -10.99 -2.51
C THR A 91 -12.39 -10.33 -2.48
N THR A 92 -11.39 -10.84 -3.20
CA THR A 92 -10.07 -10.20 -3.25
C THR A 92 -10.10 -8.80 -3.84
N VAL A 93 -10.85 -8.58 -4.91
CA VAL A 93 -10.99 -7.25 -5.50
C VAL A 93 -11.67 -6.29 -4.51
N ALA A 94 -12.77 -6.72 -3.88
CA ALA A 94 -13.50 -5.91 -2.91
C ALA A 94 -12.61 -5.52 -1.72
N THR A 95 -11.93 -6.49 -1.08
CA THR A 95 -11.01 -6.23 0.02
C THR A 95 -9.93 -5.21 -0.32
N LEU A 96 -9.36 -5.28 -1.53
CA LEU A 96 -8.36 -4.30 -1.98
C LEU A 96 -8.96 -2.91 -2.23
N ALA A 97 -10.20 -2.83 -2.72
CA ALA A 97 -10.89 -1.56 -2.94
C ALA A 97 -11.29 -0.91 -1.62
N ASP A 98 -11.83 -1.69 -0.69
CA ASP A 98 -12.28 -1.20 0.61
C ASP A 98 -11.10 -0.64 1.41
N HIS A 99 -9.94 -1.30 1.38
CA HIS A 99 -8.74 -0.76 1.99
C HIS A 99 -8.23 0.52 1.31
N LEU A 100 -8.42 0.69 -0.01
CA LEU A 100 -8.14 1.99 -0.64
C LEU A 100 -9.09 3.08 -0.14
N ASP A 101 -10.37 2.76 0.02
CA ASP A 101 -11.37 3.71 0.53
C ASP A 101 -11.04 4.15 1.96
N GLU A 102 -10.62 3.22 2.83
CA GLU A 102 -10.16 3.54 4.19
C GLU A 102 -8.97 4.53 4.17
N ILE A 103 -7.95 4.24 3.37
CA ILE A 103 -6.81 5.15 3.19
C ILE A 103 -7.26 6.51 2.66
N ILE A 104 -8.18 6.54 1.70
CA ILE A 104 -8.68 7.80 1.14
C ILE A 104 -9.44 8.61 2.19
N GLN A 105 -10.26 7.96 3.00
CA GLN A 105 -11.04 8.61 4.06
C GLN A 105 -10.14 9.17 5.19
N GLU A 106 -9.11 8.42 5.59
CA GLU A 106 -8.10 8.90 6.53
C GLU A 106 -7.45 10.19 6.01
N GLN A 107 -6.98 10.16 4.76
CA GLN A 107 -6.31 11.29 4.14
C GLN A 107 -7.23 12.48 3.90
N ASP A 108 -8.51 12.23 3.58
CA ASP A 108 -9.54 13.27 3.48
C ASP A 108 -9.72 14.02 4.80
N THR A 109 -9.69 13.27 5.90
CA THR A 109 -9.77 13.79 7.27
C THR A 109 -8.53 14.60 7.63
N CYS A 110 -7.32 14.08 7.37
CA CYS A 110 -6.07 14.80 7.61
C CYS A 110 -5.99 16.11 6.83
N ILE A 111 -6.36 16.11 5.53
CA ILE A 111 -6.39 17.34 4.72
C ILE A 111 -7.38 18.34 5.32
N LYS A 112 -8.53 17.87 5.82
CA LYS A 112 -9.51 18.74 6.47
C LYS A 112 -8.93 19.38 7.73
N ILE A 113 -8.29 18.61 8.60
CA ILE A 113 -7.65 19.11 9.84
C ILE A 113 -6.63 20.22 9.49
N VAL A 114 -5.75 19.97 8.53
CA VAL A 114 -4.74 20.96 8.12
C VAL A 114 -5.38 22.19 7.50
N ALA A 115 -6.42 22.02 6.67
CA ALA A 115 -7.11 23.13 6.01
C ALA A 115 -7.92 24.00 6.99
N ASP A 116 -8.53 23.40 8.00
CA ASP A 116 -9.25 24.13 9.04
C ASP A 116 -8.28 24.95 9.91
N GLY A 117 -7.03 24.47 10.06
CA GLY A 117 -5.99 25.13 10.85
C GLY A 117 -6.25 25.01 12.36
N VAL A 118 -5.25 25.37 13.18
CA VAL A 118 -5.39 25.33 14.65
C VAL A 118 -6.08 26.59 15.18
N TYR A 119 -5.77 27.73 14.57
CA TYR A 119 -6.34 29.04 14.90
C TYR A 119 -7.16 29.58 13.74
N GLU A 120 -8.18 30.41 14.00
CA GLU A 120 -9.10 30.92 12.97
C GLU A 120 -8.38 31.63 11.80
N ASN A 121 -7.27 32.31 12.08
CA ASN A 121 -6.47 33.02 11.08
C ASN A 121 -5.57 32.11 10.23
N GLN A 122 -5.51 30.82 10.52
CA GLN A 122 -4.73 29.83 9.76
C GLN A 122 -5.56 29.05 8.75
N ARG A 123 -6.89 29.22 8.78
CA ARG A 123 -7.79 28.50 7.88
C ARG A 123 -7.43 28.79 6.42
N THR A 124 -7.34 27.72 5.63
CA THR A 124 -6.94 27.78 4.23
C THR A 124 -7.81 26.88 3.36
N THR A 125 -7.56 26.88 2.05
CA THR A 125 -8.21 25.95 1.13
C THR A 125 -7.55 24.57 1.21
N ARG A 126 -8.30 23.50 0.91
CA ARG A 126 -7.76 22.14 0.86
C ARG A 126 -6.62 21.98 -0.15
N ASP A 127 -6.72 22.65 -1.30
CA ASP A 127 -5.66 22.68 -2.31
C ASP A 127 -4.37 23.27 -1.73
N GLN A 128 -4.48 24.37 -0.99
CA GLN A 128 -3.34 25.04 -0.36
C GLN A 128 -2.78 24.19 0.78
N ALA A 129 -3.62 23.57 1.61
CA ALA A 129 -3.18 22.63 2.65
C ALA A 129 -2.32 21.51 2.06
N VAL A 130 -2.73 20.91 0.94
CA VAL A 130 -1.95 19.88 0.24
C VAL A 130 -0.60 20.41 -0.27
N VAL A 131 -0.55 21.65 -0.76
CA VAL A 131 0.71 22.31 -1.14
C VAL A 131 1.60 22.49 0.09
N ASP A 132 1.04 23.03 1.17
CA ASP A 132 1.77 23.36 2.40
C ASP A 132 2.38 22.11 3.05
N CYS A 133 1.62 21.00 3.13
CA CYS A 133 2.09 19.71 3.61
C CYS A 133 3.33 19.21 2.85
N GLN A 134 3.45 19.49 1.55
CA GLN A 134 4.63 19.11 0.78
C GLN A 134 5.78 20.12 0.96
N THR A 135 5.47 21.41 0.96
CA THR A 135 6.50 22.46 0.93
C THR A 135 7.23 22.63 2.24
N TRP A 136 6.56 22.39 3.37
CA TRP A 136 7.17 22.52 4.70
C TRP A 136 8.36 21.57 4.88
N PRO A 137 8.21 20.23 4.76
CA PRO A 137 9.34 19.32 4.85
C PRO A 137 10.36 19.54 3.71
N LEU A 138 9.91 19.93 2.52
CA LEU A 138 10.81 20.24 1.40
C LEU A 138 11.73 21.43 1.73
N ALA A 139 11.26 22.47 2.41
CA ALA A 139 12.06 23.64 2.76
C ALA A 139 13.30 23.30 3.62
N PHE A 140 13.28 22.17 4.31
CA PHE A 140 14.41 21.68 5.11
C PHE A 140 15.26 20.61 4.39
N SER A 141 14.96 20.33 3.12
CA SER A 141 15.71 19.37 2.31
C SER A 141 16.88 20.03 1.55
N GLN A 142 18.00 19.30 1.43
CA GLN A 142 19.14 19.76 0.62
C GLN A 142 18.77 19.97 -0.85
N GLU A 143 17.83 19.17 -1.37
CA GLU A 143 17.35 19.27 -2.74
C GLU A 143 16.66 20.60 -3.02
N ALA A 144 15.72 21.02 -2.16
CA ALA A 144 15.00 22.27 -2.32
C ALA A 144 15.93 23.48 -2.15
N LEU A 145 16.88 23.42 -1.21
CA LEU A 145 17.89 24.47 -1.02
C LEU A 145 18.76 24.65 -2.27
N ALA A 146 19.23 23.55 -2.88
CA ALA A 146 19.99 23.59 -4.12
C ALA A 146 19.15 24.13 -5.30
N PHE A 147 17.86 23.77 -5.37
CA PHE A 147 16.93 24.29 -6.37
C PHE A 147 16.74 25.81 -6.22
N ALA A 148 16.57 26.29 -5.00
CA ALA A 148 16.40 27.70 -4.68
C ALA A 148 17.65 28.53 -5.03
N GLN A 149 18.83 28.02 -4.66
CA GLN A 149 20.11 28.66 -4.95
C GLN A 149 20.34 28.84 -6.45
N LYS A 150 20.04 27.80 -7.25
CA LYS A 150 20.14 27.87 -8.73
C LYS A 150 19.20 28.91 -9.36
N ARG A 151 18.10 29.25 -8.67
CA ARG A 151 17.13 30.26 -9.13
C ARG A 151 17.30 31.61 -8.45
N GLY A 152 18.37 31.80 -7.66
CA GLY A 152 18.68 33.07 -7.01
C GLY A 152 17.67 33.50 -5.96
N PHE A 153 16.98 32.55 -5.31
CA PHE A 153 16.07 32.89 -4.22
C PHE A 153 16.83 33.49 -3.04
N SER A 154 16.33 34.60 -2.52
CA SER A 154 16.74 35.20 -1.25
C SER A 154 15.49 35.61 -0.47
N GLY A 155 15.45 35.25 0.81
CA GLY A 155 14.28 35.48 1.65
C GLY A 155 14.38 34.72 2.96
N ASN A 156 13.41 34.94 3.84
CA ASN A 156 13.30 34.21 5.10
C ASN A 156 12.66 32.82 4.92
N PRO A 157 12.67 31.94 5.94
CA PRO A 157 12.13 30.59 5.82
C PRO A 157 10.65 30.50 5.41
N LEU A 158 9.79 31.43 5.89
CA LEU A 158 8.37 31.44 5.54
C LEU A 158 8.18 31.83 4.06
N GLN A 159 8.89 32.85 3.60
CA GLN A 159 8.93 33.24 2.19
C GLN A 159 9.47 32.10 1.31
N PHE A 160 10.39 31.28 1.84
CA PHE A 160 10.94 30.15 1.12
C PHE A 160 9.88 29.06 0.90
N VAL A 161 9.10 28.73 1.93
CA VAL A 161 7.99 27.76 1.83
C VAL A 161 6.96 28.21 0.79
N GLU A 162 6.52 29.47 0.85
CA GLU A 162 5.59 30.04 -0.13
C GLU A 162 6.17 30.03 -1.56
N TRP A 163 7.46 30.35 -1.69
CA TRP A 163 8.15 30.35 -2.98
C TRP A 163 8.25 28.94 -3.56
N LEU A 164 8.54 27.93 -2.73
CA LEU A 164 8.54 26.53 -3.13
C LEU A 164 7.16 26.10 -3.63
N GLY A 165 6.08 26.48 -2.95
CA GLY A 165 4.71 26.19 -3.39
C GLY A 165 4.40 26.65 -4.80
N LYS A 166 4.97 27.80 -5.19
CA LYS A 166 4.76 28.41 -6.51
C LYS A 166 5.73 27.87 -7.58
N ASN A 167 6.98 27.58 -7.22
CA ASN A 167 8.08 27.38 -8.17
C ASN A 167 8.61 25.94 -8.23
N TYR A 168 8.48 25.15 -7.17
CA TYR A 168 8.98 23.78 -7.14
C TYR A 168 7.97 22.84 -7.85
N PRO A 169 8.44 21.81 -8.58
CA PRO A 169 7.56 20.85 -9.27
C PRO A 169 6.93 19.85 -8.29
N LEU A 170 6.00 20.34 -7.46
CA LEU A 170 5.28 19.53 -6.49
C LEU A 170 4.46 18.41 -7.17
N LYS A 171 4.36 17.27 -6.49
CA LYS A 171 3.66 16.09 -6.98
C LYS A 171 2.16 16.30 -7.05
N ALA A 172 1.60 17.02 -6.07
CA ALA A 172 0.22 17.46 -6.07
C ALA A 172 0.17 18.98 -5.88
N LYS A 173 -0.70 19.66 -6.64
CA LYS A 173 -1.00 21.09 -6.46
C LYS A 173 -2.46 21.35 -6.09
N ARG A 174 -3.23 20.28 -5.93
CA ARG A 174 -4.65 20.25 -5.65
C ARG A 174 -4.96 19.05 -4.79
N ASP A 175 -6.09 19.12 -4.11
CA ASP A 175 -6.69 18.03 -3.38
C ASP A 175 -6.82 16.78 -4.28
N PRO A 176 -6.15 15.66 -3.92
CA PRO A 176 -6.17 14.45 -4.72
C PRO A 176 -7.35 13.53 -4.42
N ILE A 177 -8.15 13.78 -3.38
CA ILE A 177 -9.14 12.84 -2.84
C ILE A 177 -10.14 12.38 -3.90
N GLN A 178 -10.71 13.29 -4.68
CA GLN A 178 -11.66 12.92 -5.75
C GLN A 178 -11.02 12.00 -6.80
N ARG A 179 -9.76 12.25 -7.17
CA ARG A 179 -9.03 11.42 -8.14
C ARG A 179 -8.69 10.06 -7.56
N TRP A 180 -8.38 10.00 -6.26
CA TRP A 180 -8.12 8.75 -5.56
C TRP A 180 -9.39 7.90 -5.43
N ALA A 181 -10.54 8.50 -5.10
CA ALA A 181 -11.83 7.82 -5.07
C ALA A 181 -12.17 7.19 -6.44
N GLN A 182 -11.97 7.93 -7.54
CA GLN A 182 -12.13 7.37 -8.89
C GLN A 182 -11.20 6.19 -9.19
N ARG A 183 -10.02 6.11 -8.56
CA ARG A 183 -9.13 4.94 -8.70
C ARG A 183 -9.64 3.75 -7.89
N ALA A 184 -10.19 3.99 -6.70
CA ALA A 184 -10.81 2.94 -5.89
C ALA A 184 -12.05 2.37 -6.61
N ASP A 185 -12.91 3.21 -7.18
CA ASP A 185 -14.05 2.77 -8.01
C ASP A 185 -13.61 1.91 -9.19
N LYS A 186 -12.58 2.35 -9.93
CA LYS A 186 -12.03 1.58 -11.04
C LYS A 186 -11.43 0.25 -10.59
N LEU A 187 -10.83 0.21 -9.40
CA LEU A 187 -10.31 -1.03 -8.83
C LEU A 187 -11.45 -1.97 -8.45
N ARG A 188 -12.53 -1.46 -7.85
CA ARG A 188 -13.73 -2.22 -7.49
C ARG A 188 -14.42 -2.85 -8.71
N MET A 189 -14.34 -2.20 -9.87
CA MET A 189 -14.87 -2.73 -11.14
C MET A 189 -13.95 -3.76 -11.82
N GLU A 190 -12.74 -3.99 -11.31
CA GLU A 190 -11.79 -4.92 -11.91
C GLU A 190 -12.25 -6.37 -11.70
N LYS A 191 -12.25 -7.18 -12.76
CA LYS A 191 -12.65 -8.59 -12.68
C LYS A 191 -11.45 -9.52 -12.45
N ASN A 192 -10.26 -9.05 -12.77
CA ASN A 192 -9.03 -9.83 -12.67
C ASN A 192 -8.29 -9.49 -11.36
N PRO A 193 -8.16 -10.44 -10.40
CA PRO A 193 -7.50 -10.18 -9.12
C PRO A 193 -6.00 -9.84 -9.26
N HIS A 194 -5.32 -10.30 -10.31
CA HIS A 194 -3.94 -9.89 -10.58
C HIS A 194 -3.84 -8.43 -11.02
N SER A 195 -4.78 -7.99 -11.87
CA SER A 195 -4.86 -6.60 -12.31
C SER A 195 -5.23 -5.70 -11.13
N ALA A 196 -6.17 -6.12 -10.29
CA ALA A 196 -6.57 -5.39 -9.08
C ALA A 196 -5.40 -5.23 -8.12
N LEU A 197 -4.68 -6.31 -7.81
CA LEU A 197 -3.49 -6.24 -6.97
C LEU A 197 -2.42 -5.30 -7.54
N ARG A 198 -2.20 -5.32 -8.86
CA ARG A 198 -1.25 -4.40 -9.51
C ARG A 198 -1.67 -2.94 -9.36
N ARG A 199 -2.94 -2.63 -9.59
CA ARG A 199 -3.51 -1.27 -9.44
C ARG A 199 -3.41 -0.79 -8.00
N TYR A 200 -3.74 -1.66 -7.05
CA TYR A 200 -3.61 -1.41 -5.62
C TYR A 200 -2.17 -1.05 -5.25
N LYS A 201 -1.19 -1.90 -5.59
CA LYS A 201 0.22 -1.61 -5.25
C LYS A 201 0.74 -0.34 -5.91
N ALA A 202 0.32 -0.08 -7.16
CA ALA A 202 0.67 1.16 -7.85
C ALA A 202 0.14 2.37 -7.08
N PHE A 203 -1.12 2.34 -6.62
CA PHE A 203 -1.68 3.40 -5.78
C PHE A 203 -0.86 3.60 -4.49
N ILE A 204 -0.65 2.53 -3.71
CA ILE A 204 0.06 2.62 -2.42
C ILE A 204 1.43 3.27 -2.60
N LYS A 205 2.22 2.78 -3.57
CA LYS A 205 3.56 3.31 -3.87
C LYS A 205 3.52 4.74 -4.41
N GLU A 206 2.58 5.05 -5.28
CA GLU A 206 2.47 6.37 -5.89
C GLU A 206 1.99 7.43 -4.88
N THR A 207 1.23 7.07 -3.85
CA THR A 207 0.69 8.04 -2.89
C THR A 207 1.45 8.12 -1.58
N GLU A 208 2.24 7.09 -1.23
CA GLU A 208 3.01 6.93 0.01
C GLU A 208 3.52 8.25 0.60
N ARG A 209 4.51 8.89 -0.04
CA ARG A 209 5.15 10.11 0.49
C ARG A 209 4.20 11.29 0.67
N LEU A 210 3.18 11.42 -0.19
CA LEU A 210 2.20 12.49 -0.02
C LEU A 210 1.30 12.21 1.19
N ARG A 211 0.91 10.95 1.39
CA ARG A 211 0.11 10.54 2.54
C ARG A 211 0.86 10.74 3.85
N GLU A 212 2.14 10.38 3.88
CA GLU A 212 3.02 10.58 5.04
C GLU A 212 3.09 12.05 5.44
N TRP A 213 3.38 12.96 4.49
CA TRP A 213 3.44 14.39 4.77
C TRP A 213 2.10 15.00 5.23
N ILE A 214 0.99 14.53 4.66
CA ILE A 214 -0.35 14.97 5.08
C ILE A 214 -0.64 14.50 6.51
N LEU A 215 -0.32 13.25 6.83
CA LEU A 215 -0.50 12.68 8.16
C LEU A 215 0.35 13.41 9.20
N GLU A 216 1.65 13.60 8.93
CA GLU A 216 2.56 14.33 9.83
C GLU A 216 2.09 15.76 10.12
N ALA A 217 1.56 16.46 9.10
CA ALA A 217 1.01 17.79 9.25
C ALA A 217 -0.27 17.79 10.10
N ALA A 218 -1.17 16.83 9.87
CA ALA A 218 -2.39 16.69 10.67
C ALA A 218 -2.06 16.37 12.14
N ASP A 219 -1.14 15.43 12.40
CA ASP A 219 -0.67 15.10 13.75
C ASP A 219 -0.06 16.34 14.46
N ALA A 220 0.65 17.19 13.71
CA ALA A 220 1.20 18.42 14.26
C ALA A 220 0.09 19.43 14.63
N CYS A 221 -0.95 19.55 13.80
CA CYS A 221 -2.12 20.38 14.11
C CYS A 221 -2.85 19.86 15.35
N GLU A 222 -3.12 18.55 15.44
CA GLU A 222 -3.82 17.96 16.59
C GLU A 222 -3.03 18.14 17.89
N ARG A 223 -1.72 17.93 17.89
CA ARG A 223 -0.87 18.19 19.06
C ARG A 223 -0.94 19.65 19.52
N GLU A 224 -1.00 20.59 18.59
CA GLU A 224 -1.11 22.02 18.93
C GLU A 224 -2.52 22.38 19.42
N ILE A 225 -3.57 21.75 18.89
CA ILE A 225 -4.95 21.88 19.39
C ILE A 225 -5.01 21.43 20.85
N ASP A 226 -4.46 20.25 21.15
CA ASP A 226 -4.41 19.73 22.53
C ASP A 226 -3.62 20.67 23.45
N ALA A 227 -2.45 21.16 23.01
CA ALA A 227 -1.65 22.12 23.76
C ALA A 227 -2.36 23.47 23.96
N ALA A 228 -3.17 23.91 23.01
CA ALA A 228 -3.99 25.12 23.14
C ALA A 228 -5.13 24.93 24.15
N ILE A 229 -5.77 23.75 24.15
CA ILE A 229 -6.80 23.38 25.13
C ILE A 229 -6.21 23.34 26.54
N ASP A 230 -5.04 22.75 26.72
CA ASP A 230 -4.39 22.66 28.03
C ASP A 230 -3.98 24.04 28.56
N ARG A 231 -3.41 24.90 27.72
CA ARG A 231 -3.14 26.31 28.06
C ARG A 231 -4.40 27.06 28.48
N ALA A 232 -5.52 26.86 27.77
CA ALA A 232 -6.80 27.48 28.10
C ALA A 232 -7.38 26.97 29.45
N ARG A 233 -7.01 25.75 29.86
CA ARG A 233 -7.35 25.16 31.16
C ARG A 233 -6.37 25.52 32.27
N GLY A 234 -5.32 26.30 31.98
CA GLY A 234 -4.29 26.68 32.94
C GLY A 234 -3.34 25.55 33.33
N LYS A 235 -3.17 24.55 32.46
CA LYS A 235 -2.20 23.46 32.61
C LYS A 235 -0.95 23.70 31.78
#